data_AF-A0A1H3U741-F1
#
_entry.id   AF-A0A1H3U741-F1
#
_cell.length_a   1.000
_cell.length_b   1.000
_cell.length_c   1.000
_cell.angle_alpha   90.00
_cell.angle_beta   90.00
_cell.angle_gamma   90.00
#
_symmetry.space_group_name_H-M   'P 1'
#
loop_
_entity.id
_entity.type
_entity.pdbx_description
1 polymer ?
#
loop_
_entity_poly.entity_id
_entity_poly.type
_entity_poly.pdbx_seq_one_letter_code
_entity_poly.pdbx_strand_id
1 'polypeptide(L)'
;MSYRSAPVSPALTPPAIFLPQETPIAQECPAVPEFAQSCVDTREAAPPLDNPIETVVIWLGVDHVALGTLARRVRLQRRTLTLRCVFQERRRPINSKPARAKLANAIRHLCSLLEAPAPTLDGFRQRLAADHPLSISQLSRYRNGKIVPSKGFLRTLHRAATQDSGSVGVSLDELLQLQTAAHAEATQETRQAATPNETAKLSAGLNFARDRQRSVGAPLLAQSTPTRNKKHIAADAVIKMLRRNRHEDTLTLIRELPELLGPSGCAACIVEFRQRDEHTLAEALIQSFGRARPHSDVLRFALALNHCGLIPDSNKAMCAALRGTSTSRTID
;
A
#
# COMPACT_ATOMS: atom_id res chain seq x y z
N MET A 1 -12.71 -59.44 18.93
CA MET A 1 -11.94 -58.32 18.34
C MET A 1 -11.57 -58.71 16.93
N SER A 2 -12.31 -58.23 15.93
CA SER A 2 -12.04 -58.54 14.51
C SER A 2 -11.92 -57.23 13.75
N TYR A 3 -10.70 -56.93 13.30
CA TYR A 3 -10.42 -55.80 12.43
C TYR A 3 -10.77 -56.17 10.98
N ARG A 4 -11.75 -55.46 10.40
CA ARG A 4 -12.01 -55.49 8.95
C ARG A 4 -11.14 -54.43 8.28
N SER A 5 -10.23 -54.88 7.41
CA SER A 5 -9.42 -54.04 6.54
C SER A 5 -10.30 -53.40 5.45
N ALA A 6 -10.10 -52.10 5.22
CA ALA A 6 -10.75 -51.32 4.16
C ALA A 6 -9.99 -51.47 2.82
N PRO A 7 -10.69 -51.42 1.67
CA PRO A 7 -10.07 -51.59 0.36
C PRO A 7 -9.32 -50.33 -0.11
N VAL A 8 -8.19 -50.57 -0.76
CA VAL A 8 -7.28 -49.58 -1.38
C VAL A 8 -7.88 -49.11 -2.71
N SER A 9 -8.05 -47.80 -2.87
CA SER A 9 -8.49 -47.17 -4.12
C SER A 9 -7.36 -47.11 -5.16
N PRO A 10 -7.63 -47.35 -6.46
CA PRO A 10 -6.62 -47.30 -7.51
C PRO A 10 -6.30 -45.85 -7.95
N ALA A 11 -5.03 -45.65 -8.31
CA ALA A 11 -4.42 -44.38 -8.68
C ALA A 11 -4.98 -43.80 -9.98
N LEU A 12 -5.39 -42.52 -9.94
CA LEU A 12 -5.65 -41.70 -11.12
C LEU A 12 -4.34 -41.38 -11.83
N THR A 13 -4.25 -41.77 -13.09
CA THR A 13 -3.22 -41.35 -14.05
C THR A 13 -3.52 -39.93 -14.55
N PRO A 14 -2.54 -39.01 -14.60
CA PRO A 14 -2.75 -37.67 -15.16
C PRO A 14 -2.71 -37.69 -16.71
N PRO A 15 -3.48 -36.81 -17.38
CA PRO A 15 -3.51 -36.73 -18.83
C PRO A 15 -2.24 -36.08 -19.41
N ALA A 16 -1.81 -36.58 -20.56
CA ALA A 16 -0.67 -36.11 -21.31
C ALA A 16 -0.87 -34.67 -21.82
N ILE A 17 0.10 -33.81 -21.50
CA ILE A 17 0.16 -32.41 -21.97
C ILE A 17 0.80 -32.41 -23.36
N PHE A 18 0.02 -32.03 -24.37
CA PHE A 18 0.50 -31.80 -25.74
C PHE A 18 1.17 -30.42 -25.82
N LEU A 19 2.46 -30.38 -26.14
CA LEU A 19 3.20 -29.15 -26.44
C LEU A 19 3.12 -28.87 -27.95
N PRO A 20 2.71 -27.67 -28.39
CA PRO A 20 2.77 -27.29 -29.80
C PRO A 20 4.21 -26.93 -30.20
N GLN A 21 4.64 -27.47 -31.35
CA GLN A 21 5.92 -27.12 -31.97
C GLN A 21 5.86 -25.71 -32.58
N GLU A 22 6.83 -24.88 -32.22
CA GLU A 22 7.08 -23.58 -32.85
C GLU A 22 7.89 -23.77 -34.14
N THR A 23 7.35 -23.31 -35.27
CA THR A 23 8.07 -23.17 -36.54
C THR A 23 8.77 -21.81 -36.60
N PRO A 24 10.05 -21.72 -37.03
CA PRO A 24 10.75 -20.45 -37.16
C PRO A 24 10.37 -19.73 -38.46
N ILE A 25 9.85 -18.52 -38.34
CA ILE A 25 9.70 -17.58 -39.45
C ILE A 25 11.00 -16.76 -39.51
N ALA A 26 11.82 -17.03 -40.52
CA ALA A 26 12.92 -16.17 -40.91
C ALA A 26 12.34 -14.92 -41.60
N GLN A 27 12.69 -13.73 -41.09
CA GLN A 27 12.39 -12.47 -41.75
C GLN A 27 13.70 -11.74 -42.03
N GLU A 28 13.99 -11.62 -43.33
CA GLU A 28 15.08 -10.85 -43.91
C GLU A 28 14.89 -9.35 -43.60
N CYS A 29 15.93 -8.72 -43.04
CA CYS A 29 16.03 -7.25 -42.97
C CYS A 29 16.86 -6.76 -44.16
N PRO A 30 16.33 -5.89 -45.04
CA PRO A 30 17.15 -5.22 -46.04
C PRO A 30 17.99 -4.09 -45.42
N ALA A 31 19.19 -3.95 -45.99
CA ALA A 31 20.24 -3.01 -45.64
C ALA A 31 19.79 -1.55 -45.58
N VAL A 32 20.31 -0.82 -44.59
CA VAL A 32 20.25 0.64 -44.50
C VAL A 32 21.59 1.20 -45.00
N PRO A 33 21.60 2.22 -45.89
CA PRO A 33 22.84 2.76 -46.41
C PRO A 33 23.53 3.70 -45.41
N GLU A 34 24.83 3.50 -45.39
CA GLU A 34 25.92 4.27 -44.82
C GLU A 34 25.90 5.72 -45.31
N PHE A 35 25.65 6.67 -44.40
CA PHE A 35 25.95 8.09 -44.62
C PHE A 35 27.04 8.52 -43.65
N ALA A 36 28.27 8.48 -44.13
CA ALA A 36 29.40 9.19 -43.59
C ALA A 36 29.46 10.58 -44.23
N GLN A 37 29.50 11.64 -43.41
CA GLN A 37 30.04 12.98 -43.72
C GLN A 37 30.11 13.75 -42.39
N SER A 38 31.29 13.83 -41.77
CA SER A 38 32.29 14.88 -42.02
C SER A 38 31.76 16.28 -41.65
N CYS A 39 32.02 16.71 -40.42
CA CYS A 39 32.04 18.12 -40.07
C CYS A 39 33.40 18.43 -39.45
N VAL A 40 34.15 19.21 -40.22
CA VAL A 40 35.47 19.76 -39.95
C VAL A 40 35.36 20.84 -38.87
N ASP A 41 36.38 20.88 -38.02
CA ASP A 41 36.69 21.93 -37.07
C ASP A 41 36.79 23.31 -37.72
N THR A 42 35.99 24.26 -37.24
CA THR A 42 36.32 25.69 -37.35
C THR A 42 36.19 26.32 -35.96
N ARG A 43 37.31 26.35 -35.24
CA ARG A 43 37.52 27.25 -34.10
C ARG A 43 37.77 28.64 -34.65
N GLU A 44 36.76 29.50 -34.59
CA GLU A 44 36.93 30.93 -34.81
C GLU A 44 36.67 31.67 -33.49
N ALA A 45 37.68 32.45 -33.09
CA ALA A 45 37.76 33.16 -31.82
C ALA A 45 36.79 34.35 -31.80
N ALA A 46 35.86 34.36 -30.84
CA ALA A 46 35.03 35.52 -30.55
C ALA A 46 35.72 36.44 -29.54
N PRO A 47 35.80 37.77 -29.78
CA PRO A 47 36.25 38.74 -28.79
C PRO A 47 35.17 39.02 -27.73
N PRO A 48 35.55 39.50 -26.53
CA PRO A 48 34.61 39.80 -25.46
C PRO A 48 33.86 41.09 -25.78
N LEU A 49 32.54 41.03 -25.88
CA LEU A 49 31.67 42.19 -25.93
C LEU A 49 30.88 42.28 -24.62
N ASP A 50 31.24 43.30 -23.84
CA ASP A 50 30.41 43.86 -22.78
C ASP A 50 29.09 44.38 -23.39
N ASN A 51 27.98 43.91 -22.83
CA ASN A 51 26.61 44.36 -23.11
C ASN A 51 26.41 45.84 -22.68
N PRO A 52 25.27 46.53 -22.96
CA PRO A 52 23.99 46.03 -23.51
C PRO A 52 23.26 46.94 -24.53
N ILE A 53 22.25 46.36 -25.19
CA ILE A 53 20.97 46.99 -25.59
C ILE A 53 21.09 48.30 -26.40
N GLU A 54 21.08 48.19 -27.71
CA GLU A 54 20.22 48.96 -28.62
C GLU A 54 20.57 48.59 -30.06
N THR A 55 19.59 48.67 -30.96
CA THR A 55 19.78 48.65 -32.42
C THR A 55 19.88 47.27 -33.08
N VAL A 56 18.75 46.58 -33.31
CA VAL A 56 18.39 46.02 -34.63
C VAL A 56 16.86 45.89 -34.71
N VAL A 57 16.22 46.94 -35.20
CA VAL A 57 14.95 46.88 -35.95
C VAL A 57 15.29 47.69 -37.19
N ILE A 58 15.38 47.10 -38.39
CA ILE A 58 14.39 47.08 -39.47
C ILE A 58 15.00 46.07 -40.51
N TRP A 59 14.33 45.05 -41.04
CA TRP A 59 13.54 45.09 -42.28
C TRP A 59 13.03 43.68 -42.57
N LEU A 60 11.78 43.37 -42.22
CA LEU A 60 10.94 42.44 -42.97
C LEU A 60 9.51 42.94 -42.77
N GLY A 61 8.84 43.30 -43.87
CA GLY A 61 7.44 43.70 -43.90
C GLY A 61 6.56 42.53 -43.45
N VAL A 62 6.38 42.40 -42.14
CA VAL A 62 5.48 41.43 -41.51
C VAL A 62 4.42 42.23 -40.77
N ASP A 63 3.16 41.97 -41.12
CA ASP A 63 1.99 42.60 -40.54
C ASP A 63 2.08 42.69 -39.01
N HIS A 64 1.96 43.92 -38.49
CA HIS A 64 2.09 44.23 -37.06
C HIS A 64 1.10 43.46 -36.16
N VAL A 65 0.08 42.83 -36.74
CA VAL A 65 -0.90 41.99 -36.01
C VAL A 65 -0.37 40.58 -35.72
N ALA A 66 0.54 40.04 -36.55
CA ALA A 66 1.11 38.70 -36.38
C ALA A 66 2.27 38.64 -35.36
N LEU A 67 3.02 39.75 -35.21
CA LEU A 67 4.11 39.83 -34.22
C LEU A 67 3.59 39.86 -32.76
N GLY A 68 2.42 40.44 -32.52
CA GLY A 68 1.80 40.47 -31.18
C GLY A 68 1.39 39.08 -30.68
N THR A 69 0.96 38.19 -31.57
CA THR A 69 0.54 36.81 -31.23
C THR A 69 1.73 35.86 -31.03
N LEU A 70 2.79 36.00 -31.84
CA LEU A 70 4.04 35.24 -31.66
C LEU A 70 4.79 35.66 -30.38
N ALA A 71 4.87 36.96 -30.07
CA ALA A 71 5.48 37.43 -28.82
C ALA A 71 4.69 36.99 -27.57
N ARG A 72 3.35 36.90 -27.65
CA ARG A 72 2.52 36.32 -26.57
C ARG A 72 2.73 34.81 -26.43
N ARG A 73 2.86 34.05 -27.52
CA ARG A 73 3.16 32.61 -27.46
C ARG A 73 4.54 32.33 -26.86
N VAL A 74 5.57 33.07 -27.24
CA VAL A 74 6.93 32.88 -26.70
C VAL A 74 7.00 33.30 -25.22
N ARG A 75 6.29 34.36 -24.78
CA ARG A 75 6.19 34.71 -23.36
C ARG A 75 5.39 33.69 -22.54
N LEU A 76 4.35 33.09 -23.11
CA LEU A 76 3.59 32.00 -22.46
C LEU A 76 4.45 30.72 -22.35
N GLN A 77 5.17 30.34 -23.41
CA GLN A 77 6.09 29.19 -23.40
C GLN A 77 7.23 29.38 -22.39
N ARG A 78 7.86 30.57 -22.35
CA ARG A 78 8.89 30.88 -21.35
C ARG A 78 8.33 30.87 -19.92
N ARG A 79 7.11 31.39 -19.68
CA ARG A 79 6.46 31.31 -18.34
C ARG A 79 6.09 29.88 -17.94
N THR A 80 5.64 29.03 -18.87
CA THR A 80 5.38 27.62 -18.56
C THR A 80 6.65 26.82 -18.27
N LEU A 81 7.76 27.13 -18.95
CA LEU A 81 9.05 26.46 -18.71
C LEU A 81 9.72 26.95 -17.40
N THR A 82 9.66 28.25 -17.09
CA THR A 82 10.15 28.76 -15.80
C THR A 82 9.28 28.30 -14.62
N LEU A 83 7.96 28.21 -14.76
CA LEU A 83 7.12 27.65 -13.69
C LEU A 83 7.34 26.14 -13.50
N ARG A 84 7.64 25.37 -14.55
CA ARG A 84 8.00 23.94 -14.41
C ARG A 84 9.33 23.73 -13.68
N CYS A 85 10.36 24.53 -13.95
CA CYS A 85 11.62 24.49 -13.20
C CYS A 85 11.42 24.94 -11.74
N VAL A 86 10.71 26.05 -11.51
CA VAL A 86 10.50 26.58 -10.15
C VAL A 86 9.60 25.67 -9.29
N PHE A 87 8.67 24.93 -9.90
CA PHE A 87 7.81 23.98 -9.16
C PHE A 87 8.54 22.69 -8.78
N GLN A 88 9.58 22.29 -9.54
CA GLN A 88 10.46 21.18 -9.15
C GLN A 88 11.48 21.58 -8.08
N GLU A 89 11.98 22.82 -8.09
CA GLU A 89 13.00 23.31 -7.15
C GLU A 89 12.47 23.51 -5.72
N ARG A 90 11.19 23.88 -5.54
CA ARG A 90 10.60 24.16 -4.22
C ARG A 90 10.12 22.95 -3.43
N ARG A 91 10.23 21.74 -3.98
CA ARG A 91 10.05 20.48 -3.22
C ARG A 91 11.40 19.91 -2.82
N ARG A 92 12.23 20.71 -2.13
CA ARG A 92 13.31 20.13 -1.34
C ARG A 92 12.66 19.12 -0.40
N PRO A 93 13.06 17.85 -0.44
CA PRO A 93 12.45 16.84 0.42
C PRO A 93 12.72 17.24 1.86
N ILE A 94 11.67 17.66 2.54
CA ILE A 94 11.68 18.05 3.94
C ILE A 94 12.27 16.87 4.72
N ASN A 95 13.54 17.00 5.13
CA ASN A 95 14.27 16.05 5.97
C ASN A 95 14.25 14.58 5.51
N SER A 96 14.32 14.29 4.21
CA SER A 96 14.55 12.91 3.77
C SER A 96 16.02 12.54 3.97
N LYS A 97 16.26 11.41 4.63
CA LYS A 97 17.59 10.82 4.80
C LYS A 97 18.33 10.64 3.46
N PRO A 98 19.66 10.70 3.47
CA PRO A 98 20.44 10.78 2.24
C PRO A 98 20.28 9.55 1.34
N ALA A 99 20.23 8.31 1.86
CA ALA A 99 20.07 7.14 1.00
C ALA A 99 18.67 7.07 0.38
N ARG A 100 17.61 7.37 1.16
CA ARG A 100 16.24 7.46 0.61
C ARG A 100 16.12 8.53 -0.48
N ALA A 101 16.76 9.67 -0.30
CA ALA A 101 16.76 10.74 -1.30
C ALA A 101 17.46 10.30 -2.59
N LYS A 102 18.62 9.64 -2.50
CA LYS A 102 19.34 9.09 -3.65
C LYS A 102 18.50 8.07 -4.41
N LEU A 103 17.86 7.13 -3.70
CA LEU A 103 16.95 6.16 -4.33
C LEU A 103 15.76 6.84 -5.02
N ALA A 104 15.14 7.82 -4.37
CA ALA A 104 14.03 8.58 -4.96
C ALA A 104 14.46 9.35 -6.22
N ASN A 105 15.68 9.89 -6.26
CA ASN A 105 16.24 10.55 -7.44
C ASN A 105 16.44 9.56 -8.59
N ALA A 106 17.01 8.38 -8.31
CA ALA A 106 17.18 7.33 -9.31
C ALA A 106 15.82 6.88 -9.88
N ILE A 107 14.80 6.68 -9.03
CA ILE A 107 13.44 6.35 -9.47
C ILE A 107 12.86 7.47 -10.35
N ARG A 108 13.04 8.75 -9.96
CA ARG A 108 12.57 9.89 -10.76
C ARG A 108 13.25 9.93 -12.13
N HIS A 109 14.54 9.63 -12.20
CA HIS A 109 15.28 9.56 -13.45
C HIS A 109 14.73 8.45 -14.35
N LEU A 110 14.53 7.23 -13.84
CA LEU A 110 13.91 6.14 -14.60
C LEU A 110 12.50 6.46 -15.07
N CYS A 111 11.67 7.09 -14.22
CA CYS A 111 10.35 7.54 -14.62
C CYS A 111 10.42 8.57 -15.76
N SER A 112 11.41 9.47 -15.75
CA SER A 112 11.56 10.48 -16.81
C SER A 112 11.91 9.88 -18.17
N LEU A 113 12.62 8.74 -18.19
CA LEU A 113 12.94 8.01 -19.41
C LEU A 113 11.69 7.33 -20.03
N LEU A 114 10.78 6.88 -19.18
CA LEU A 114 9.53 6.21 -19.58
C LEU A 114 8.41 7.18 -20.03
N GLU A 115 8.53 8.46 -19.70
CA GLU A 115 7.47 9.46 -19.81
C GLU A 115 7.43 10.19 -21.19
N ALA A 116 8.22 9.76 -22.17
CA ALA A 116 8.20 10.35 -23.53
C ALA A 116 7.10 9.70 -24.41
N PRO A 117 6.20 10.47 -25.06
CA PRO A 117 6.16 11.94 -25.18
C PRO A 117 5.23 12.68 -24.20
N ALA A 118 4.40 12.00 -23.39
CA ALA A 118 3.46 12.64 -22.46
C ALA A 118 3.64 12.13 -21.02
N PRO A 119 4.19 12.95 -20.09
CA PRO A 119 4.48 12.54 -18.72
C PRO A 119 3.20 12.45 -17.88
N THR A 120 2.45 11.37 -18.04
CA THR A 120 1.30 11.07 -17.18
C THR A 120 1.62 9.89 -16.27
N LEU A 121 1.35 10.07 -14.97
CA LEU A 121 1.49 8.98 -13.98
C LEU A 121 0.60 7.77 -14.33
N ASP A 122 -0.52 8.01 -15.02
CA ASP A 122 -1.42 6.94 -15.48
C ASP A 122 -0.81 6.09 -16.59
N GLY A 123 -0.15 6.69 -17.59
CA GLY A 123 0.54 5.94 -18.64
C GLY A 123 1.64 5.04 -18.06
N PHE A 124 2.41 5.59 -17.11
CA PHE A 124 3.41 4.82 -16.37
C PHE A 124 2.78 3.68 -15.56
N ARG A 125 1.67 3.94 -14.87
CA ARG A 125 0.94 2.91 -14.11
C ARG A 125 0.45 1.78 -15.02
N GLN A 126 -0.11 2.11 -16.18
CA GLN A 126 -0.61 1.12 -17.13
C GLN A 126 0.51 0.20 -17.64
N ARG A 127 1.70 0.75 -17.94
CA ARG A 127 2.86 -0.04 -18.38
C ARG A 127 3.35 -1.02 -17.32
N LEU A 128 3.42 -0.58 -16.06
CA LEU A 128 3.87 -1.44 -14.96
C LEU A 128 2.78 -2.38 -14.41
N ALA A 129 1.50 -2.14 -14.72
CA ALA A 129 0.39 -2.89 -14.15
C ALA A 129 0.42 -4.39 -14.51
N ALA A 130 1.06 -4.76 -15.63
CA ALA A 130 1.19 -6.15 -16.06
C ALA A 130 1.98 -6.99 -15.05
N ASP A 131 3.09 -6.47 -14.54
CA ASP A 131 3.96 -7.18 -13.60
C ASP A 131 3.75 -6.76 -12.14
N HIS A 132 3.35 -5.50 -11.91
CA HIS A 132 3.22 -4.95 -10.57
C HIS A 132 2.07 -3.93 -10.46
N PRO A 133 0.86 -4.37 -10.07
CA PRO A 133 -0.29 -3.47 -9.94
C PRO A 133 -0.04 -2.45 -8.81
N LEU A 134 0.07 -1.18 -9.19
CA LEU A 134 0.40 -0.09 -8.28
C LEU A 134 -0.67 1.01 -8.32
N SER A 135 -0.97 1.55 -7.14
CA SER A 135 -1.78 2.77 -7.04
C SER A 135 -0.95 4.02 -7.34
N ILE A 136 -1.59 5.05 -7.90
CA ILE A 136 -0.95 6.36 -8.18
C ILE A 136 -0.35 6.95 -6.89
N SER A 137 -1.04 6.78 -5.76
CA SER A 137 -0.59 7.19 -4.44
C SER A 137 0.70 6.48 -4.00
N GLN A 138 0.84 5.18 -4.24
CA GLN A 138 2.08 4.45 -3.92
C GLN A 138 3.25 4.93 -4.77
N LEU A 139 3.04 5.08 -6.09
CA LEU A 139 4.07 5.57 -6.99
C LEU A 139 4.56 6.97 -6.60
N SER A 140 3.63 7.87 -6.26
CA SER A 140 3.96 9.19 -5.73
C SER A 140 4.79 9.09 -4.45
N ARG A 141 4.48 8.16 -3.54
CA ARG A 141 5.27 7.94 -2.32
C ARG A 141 6.68 7.41 -2.61
N TYR A 142 6.86 6.55 -3.61
CA TYR A 142 8.17 6.07 -4.06
C TYR A 142 9.01 7.19 -4.67
N ARG A 143 8.44 7.97 -5.60
CA ARG A 143 9.12 9.12 -6.23
C ARG A 143 9.56 10.20 -5.23
N ASN A 144 8.84 10.31 -4.11
CA ASN A 144 9.15 11.27 -3.05
C ASN A 144 10.01 10.68 -1.91
N GLY A 145 10.44 9.42 -2.01
CA GLY A 145 11.25 8.76 -0.97
C GLY A 145 10.54 8.54 0.36
N LYS A 146 9.19 8.62 0.40
CA LYS A 146 8.39 8.40 1.61
C LYS A 146 8.29 6.92 1.99
N ILE A 147 8.31 6.04 0.98
CA ILE A 147 8.28 4.59 1.15
C ILE A 147 9.40 4.01 0.28
N VAL A 148 10.13 3.03 0.81
CA VAL A 148 11.13 2.27 0.05
C VAL A 148 10.39 1.22 -0.79
N PRO A 149 10.54 1.21 -2.12
CA PRO A 149 9.85 0.24 -2.97
C PRO A 149 10.43 -1.18 -2.84
N SER A 150 9.67 -2.18 -3.28
CA SER A 150 10.09 -3.59 -3.32
C SER A 150 11.17 -3.86 -4.38
N LYS A 151 11.93 -4.96 -4.24
CA LYS A 151 12.95 -5.37 -5.23
C LYS A 151 12.32 -5.69 -6.60
N GLY A 152 11.15 -6.35 -6.58
CA GLY A 152 10.41 -6.69 -7.80
C GLY A 152 10.00 -5.46 -8.60
N PHE A 153 9.56 -4.39 -7.91
CA PHE A 153 9.26 -3.12 -8.55
C PHE A 153 10.46 -2.52 -9.26
N LEU A 154 11.62 -2.44 -8.58
CA LEU A 154 12.83 -1.83 -9.15
C LEU A 154 13.33 -2.58 -10.39
N ARG A 155 13.26 -3.92 -10.37
CA ARG A 155 13.61 -4.76 -11.53
C ARG A 155 12.68 -4.50 -12.71
N THR A 156 11.37 -4.44 -12.45
CA THR A 156 10.36 -4.17 -13.49
C THR A 156 10.55 -2.78 -14.09
N LEU A 157 10.78 -1.78 -13.22
CA LEU A 157 11.02 -0.39 -13.61
C LEU A 157 12.27 -0.24 -14.46
N HIS A 158 13.38 -0.85 -14.04
CA HIS A 158 14.65 -0.83 -14.77
C HIS A 158 14.51 -1.50 -16.14
N ARG A 159 13.91 -2.70 -16.19
CA ARG A 159 13.63 -3.43 -17.44
C ARG A 159 12.81 -2.58 -18.42
N ALA A 160 11.72 -1.96 -17.95
CA ALA A 160 10.90 -1.10 -18.80
C ALA A 160 11.69 0.11 -19.32
N ALA A 161 12.49 0.76 -18.46
CA ALA A 161 13.31 1.90 -18.86
C ALA A 161 14.40 1.51 -19.88
N THR A 162 15.02 0.33 -19.71
CA THR A 162 16.00 -0.21 -20.66
C THR A 162 15.35 -0.56 -22.00
N GLN A 163 14.12 -1.09 -22.00
CA GLN A 163 13.38 -1.36 -23.23
C GLN A 163 13.06 -0.08 -24.03
N ASP A 164 12.67 1.00 -23.34
CA ASP A 164 12.27 2.24 -24.01
C ASP A 164 13.45 3.12 -24.44
N SER A 165 14.53 3.17 -23.64
CA SER A 165 15.67 4.07 -23.87
C SER A 165 16.95 3.38 -24.34
N GLY A 166 16.98 2.04 -24.40
CA GLY A 166 18.13 1.23 -24.79
C GLY A 166 19.23 1.14 -23.71
N SER A 167 19.69 2.29 -23.22
CA SER A 167 20.69 2.38 -22.14
C SER A 167 20.20 3.30 -21.03
N VAL A 168 20.30 2.82 -19.80
CA VAL A 168 19.91 3.54 -18.59
C VAL A 168 21.18 3.85 -17.82
N GLY A 169 21.44 5.12 -17.52
CA GLY A 169 22.68 5.57 -16.85
C GLY A 169 22.85 5.09 -15.39
N VAL A 170 21.93 4.24 -14.89
CA VAL A 170 21.98 3.64 -13.55
C VAL A 170 21.81 2.13 -13.71
N SER A 171 22.79 1.37 -13.21
CA SER A 171 22.74 -0.10 -13.29
C SER A 171 21.68 -0.69 -12.35
N LEU A 172 21.20 -1.89 -12.67
CA LEU A 172 20.23 -2.59 -11.80
C LEU A 172 20.83 -2.87 -10.42
N ASP A 173 22.10 -3.26 -10.36
CA ASP A 173 22.79 -3.55 -9.10
C ASP A 173 22.95 -2.30 -8.24
N GLU A 174 23.26 -1.15 -8.85
CA GLU A 174 23.32 0.13 -8.16
C GLU A 174 21.95 0.52 -7.57
N LEU A 175 20.84 0.32 -8.30
CA LEU A 175 19.49 0.53 -7.77
C LEU A 175 19.18 -0.36 -6.57
N LEU A 176 19.58 -1.62 -6.62
CA LEU A 176 19.38 -2.56 -5.52
C LEU A 176 20.25 -2.22 -4.30
N GLN A 177 21.48 -1.72 -4.51
CA GLN A 177 22.34 -1.20 -3.44
C GLN A 177 21.75 0.07 -2.78
N LEU A 178 21.21 0.99 -3.57
CA LEU A 178 20.50 2.17 -3.04
C LEU A 178 19.28 1.77 -2.21
N GLN A 179 18.57 0.70 -2.64
CA GLN A 179 17.43 0.17 -1.90
C GLN A 179 17.83 -0.45 -0.56
N THR A 180 18.90 -1.27 -0.52
CA THR A 180 19.38 -1.87 0.72
C THR A 180 19.85 -0.81 1.71
N ALA A 181 20.56 0.22 1.24
CA ALA A 181 20.96 1.37 2.04
C ALA A 181 19.75 2.14 2.60
N ALA A 182 18.72 2.38 1.76
CA ALA A 182 17.49 3.05 2.19
C ALA A 182 16.68 2.23 3.22
N HIS A 183 16.69 0.90 3.14
CA HIS A 183 16.08 0.01 4.14
C HIS A 183 16.86 -0.01 5.47
N ALA A 184 18.20 0.00 5.41
CA ALA A 184 19.04 0.09 6.61
C ALA A 184 18.75 1.39 7.36
N GLU A 185 18.71 2.52 6.65
CA GLU A 185 18.34 3.83 7.21
C GLU A 185 16.92 3.83 7.81
N ALA A 186 15.97 3.16 7.15
CA ALA A 186 14.59 3.05 7.63
C ALA A 186 14.52 2.29 8.96
N THR A 187 15.23 1.17 9.06
CA THR A 187 15.29 0.33 10.25
C THR A 187 15.95 1.07 11.40
N GLN A 188 17.01 1.84 11.12
CA GLN A 188 17.64 2.70 12.11
C GLN A 188 16.71 3.80 12.61
N GLU A 189 15.80 4.32 11.78
CA GLU A 189 14.75 5.26 12.22
C GLU A 189 13.84 4.63 13.24
N THR A 190 13.35 3.43 12.96
CA THR A 190 12.42 2.75 13.86
C THR A 190 13.10 2.45 15.20
N ARG A 191 14.40 2.13 15.17
CA ARG A 191 15.21 1.95 16.38
C ARG A 191 15.49 3.25 17.14
N GLN A 192 15.72 4.37 16.45
CA GLN A 192 15.97 5.66 17.08
C GLN A 192 14.68 6.34 17.57
N ALA A 193 13.58 6.20 16.84
CA ALA A 193 12.26 6.66 17.25
C ALA A 193 11.72 5.82 18.42
N ALA A 194 12.05 4.53 18.47
CA ALA A 194 11.99 3.74 19.68
C ALA A 194 13.11 4.15 20.64
N THR A 195 13.13 5.43 21.03
CA THR A 195 14.03 5.89 22.08
C THR A 195 13.80 5.01 23.31
N PRO A 196 14.87 4.59 24.01
CA PRO A 196 14.74 3.77 25.20
C PRO A 196 13.86 4.43 26.26
N ASN A 197 13.67 5.76 26.21
CA ASN A 197 12.77 6.48 27.11
C ASN A 197 11.28 6.26 26.82
N GLU A 198 10.84 6.08 25.56
CA GLU A 198 9.44 5.76 25.29
C GLU A 198 9.16 4.29 25.56
N THR A 199 10.07 3.39 25.19
CA THR A 199 9.94 1.98 25.54
C THR A 199 10.09 1.75 27.05
N ALA A 200 10.91 2.53 27.76
CA ALA A 200 11.00 2.50 29.22
C ALA A 200 9.77 3.11 29.88
N LYS A 201 9.15 4.15 29.32
CA LYS A 201 7.87 4.69 29.85
C LYS A 201 6.71 3.74 29.58
N LEU A 202 6.66 3.09 28.42
CA LEU A 202 5.65 2.09 28.09
C LEU A 202 5.87 0.79 28.87
N SER A 203 7.12 0.34 29.02
CA SER A 203 7.43 -0.85 29.83
C SER A 203 7.31 -0.57 31.32
N ALA A 204 7.69 0.60 31.82
CA ALA A 204 7.42 1.02 33.19
C ALA A 204 5.91 1.17 33.42
N GLY A 205 5.15 1.70 32.46
CA GLY A 205 3.69 1.76 32.54
C GLY A 205 3.03 0.38 32.57
N LEU A 206 3.53 -0.57 31.75
CA LEU A 206 3.06 -1.96 31.73
C LEU A 206 3.48 -2.73 32.98
N ASN A 207 4.70 -2.53 33.47
CA ASN A 207 5.19 -3.15 34.70
C ASN A 207 4.50 -2.56 35.93
N PHE A 208 4.24 -1.25 35.97
CA PHE A 208 3.46 -0.61 37.03
C PHE A 208 2.00 -1.10 37.01
N ALA A 209 1.39 -1.29 35.82
CA ALA A 209 0.07 -1.90 35.70
C ALA A 209 0.05 -3.38 36.14
N ARG A 210 1.12 -4.13 35.86
CA ARG A 210 1.28 -5.54 36.24
C ARG A 210 1.59 -5.73 37.73
N ASP A 211 2.41 -4.86 38.32
CA ASP A 211 2.74 -4.87 39.75
C ASP A 211 1.58 -4.38 40.60
N ARG A 212 0.75 -3.46 40.08
CA ARG A 212 -0.53 -3.07 40.70
C ARG A 212 -1.56 -4.21 40.64
N GLN A 213 -1.44 -5.15 39.72
CA GLN A 213 -2.26 -6.37 39.71
C GLN A 213 -1.74 -7.46 40.66
N ARG A 214 -0.46 -7.43 41.06
CA ARG A 214 0.14 -8.45 41.94
C ARG A 214 0.23 -8.04 43.40
N SER A 215 0.30 -6.74 43.70
CA SER A 215 0.46 -6.23 45.07
C SER A 215 -0.86 -5.92 45.79
N VAL A 216 -2.01 -6.02 45.11
CA VAL A 216 -3.33 -5.89 45.76
C VAL A 216 -3.90 -7.29 46.00
N GLY A 217 -3.45 -7.91 47.09
CA GLY A 217 -4.36 -8.76 47.86
C GLY A 217 -5.58 -7.92 48.21
N ALA A 218 -6.77 -8.42 47.91
CA ALA A 218 -8.03 -7.71 48.13
C ALA A 218 -8.08 -7.09 49.54
N PRO A 219 -8.46 -5.81 49.63
CA PRO A 219 -9.85 -5.59 50.00
C PRO A 219 -10.55 -4.53 49.14
N LEU A 220 -11.77 -4.89 48.77
CA LEU A 220 -12.99 -4.08 48.74
C LEU A 220 -12.86 -2.55 48.57
N LEU A 221 -13.33 -2.14 47.38
CA LEU A 221 -14.13 -0.96 47.02
C LEU A 221 -13.47 0.18 46.20
N ALA A 222 -14.20 0.48 45.11
CA ALA A 222 -14.49 1.82 44.62
C ALA A 222 -13.44 2.53 43.75
N GLN A 223 -13.23 1.99 42.55
CA GLN A 223 -13.46 2.78 41.32
C GLN A 223 -13.96 1.85 40.20
N SER A 224 -15.24 1.52 40.37
CA SER A 224 -16.17 1.05 39.36
C SER A 224 -16.10 1.88 38.08
N THR A 225 -15.72 1.26 36.97
CA THR A 225 -16.48 1.47 35.74
C THR A 225 -17.50 0.34 35.66
N PRO A 226 -18.81 0.58 35.89
CA PRO A 226 -19.84 -0.47 35.94
C PRO A 226 -20.06 -1.19 34.59
N THR A 227 -19.26 -0.90 33.57
CA THR A 227 -19.38 -1.44 32.21
C THR A 227 -18.50 -2.68 31.97
N ARG A 228 -17.39 -2.86 32.70
CA ARG A 228 -16.52 -4.03 32.54
C ARG A 228 -17.20 -5.31 33.04
N ASN A 229 -17.93 -5.22 34.16
CA ASN A 229 -18.64 -6.36 34.73
C ASN A 229 -19.75 -6.86 33.81
N LYS A 230 -20.51 -5.98 33.16
CA LYS A 230 -21.63 -6.39 32.29
C LYS A 230 -21.19 -7.30 31.14
N LYS A 231 -20.01 -7.04 30.56
CA LYS A 231 -19.46 -7.83 29.44
C LYS A 231 -19.08 -9.25 29.87
N HIS A 232 -18.34 -9.37 30.97
CA HIS A 232 -17.95 -10.68 31.52
C HIS A 232 -19.18 -11.48 32.00
N ILE A 233 -20.13 -10.81 32.69
CA ILE A 233 -21.38 -11.45 33.15
C ILE A 233 -22.18 -12.01 31.96
N ALA A 234 -22.28 -11.26 30.87
CA ALA A 234 -23.00 -11.71 29.69
C ALA A 234 -22.30 -12.91 29.03
N ALA A 235 -20.97 -12.89 28.89
CA ALA A 235 -20.22 -14.04 28.37
C ALA A 235 -20.37 -15.28 29.26
N ASP A 236 -20.27 -15.11 30.58
CA ASP A 236 -20.46 -16.19 31.55
C ASP A 236 -21.87 -16.76 31.51
N ALA A 237 -22.89 -15.93 31.35
CA ALA A 237 -24.28 -16.37 31.24
C ALA A 237 -24.50 -17.27 30.02
N VAL A 238 -23.98 -16.86 28.85
CA VAL A 238 -24.05 -17.66 27.61
C VAL A 238 -23.37 -19.02 27.79
N ILE A 239 -22.14 -19.04 28.32
CA ILE A 239 -21.39 -20.29 28.53
C ILE A 239 -22.10 -21.19 29.54
N LYS A 240 -22.64 -20.61 30.63
CA LYS A 240 -23.38 -21.34 31.64
C LYS A 240 -24.67 -21.95 31.09
N MET A 241 -25.35 -21.28 30.16
CA MET A 241 -26.51 -21.83 29.45
C MET A 241 -26.11 -22.96 28.50
N LEU A 242 -25.00 -22.81 27.76
CA LEU A 242 -24.51 -23.86 26.88
C LEU A 242 -24.19 -25.14 27.65
N ARG A 243 -23.51 -25.02 28.79
CA ARG A 243 -23.17 -26.17 29.66
C ARG A 243 -24.38 -26.88 30.27
N ARG A 244 -25.54 -26.21 30.30
CA ARG A 244 -26.82 -26.78 30.76
C ARG A 244 -27.61 -27.43 29.62
N ASN A 245 -27.00 -27.62 28.44
CA ASN A 245 -27.62 -28.12 27.21
C ASN A 245 -28.86 -27.32 26.76
N ARG A 246 -28.92 -26.02 27.10
CA ARG A 246 -30.00 -25.12 26.66
C ARG A 246 -29.62 -24.39 25.38
N HIS A 247 -29.41 -25.16 24.32
CA HIS A 247 -28.87 -24.64 23.06
C HIS A 247 -29.76 -23.54 22.44
N GLU A 248 -31.08 -23.70 22.46
CA GLU A 248 -32.02 -22.70 21.93
C GLU A 248 -31.97 -21.37 22.71
N ASP A 249 -31.95 -21.43 24.04
CA ASP A 249 -31.82 -20.24 24.90
C ASP A 249 -30.48 -19.53 24.63
N THR A 250 -29.40 -20.30 24.47
CA THR A 250 -28.06 -19.78 24.15
C THR A 250 -28.04 -19.05 22.81
N LEU A 251 -28.64 -19.64 21.76
CA LEU A 251 -28.70 -19.02 20.44
C LEU A 251 -29.57 -17.76 20.43
N THR A 252 -30.67 -17.77 21.18
CA THR A 252 -31.55 -16.60 21.34
C THR A 252 -30.77 -15.46 22.01
N LEU A 253 -30.08 -15.73 23.11
CA LEU A 253 -29.27 -14.74 23.80
C LEU A 253 -28.13 -14.19 22.92
N ILE A 254 -27.48 -15.04 22.11
CA ILE A 254 -26.45 -14.62 21.14
C ILE A 254 -26.99 -13.65 20.10
N ARG A 255 -28.25 -13.80 19.68
CA ARG A 255 -28.88 -12.88 18.72
C ARG A 255 -29.19 -11.51 19.34
N GLU A 256 -29.50 -11.46 20.62
CA GLU A 256 -29.83 -10.22 21.35
C GLU A 256 -28.59 -9.46 21.87
N LEU A 257 -27.50 -10.18 22.11
CA LEU A 257 -26.22 -9.65 22.61
C LEU A 257 -25.67 -8.41 21.86
N PRO A 258 -25.71 -8.35 20.51
CA PRO A 258 -25.33 -7.17 19.74
C PRO A 258 -26.06 -5.88 20.14
N GLU A 259 -27.33 -5.98 20.51
CA GLU A 259 -28.15 -4.83 20.91
C GLU A 259 -27.82 -4.39 22.34
N LEU A 260 -27.57 -5.37 23.23
CA LEU A 260 -27.33 -5.10 24.65
C LEU A 260 -25.92 -4.57 24.94
N LEU A 261 -24.89 -5.06 24.24
CA LEU A 261 -23.49 -4.79 24.55
C LEU A 261 -22.79 -3.86 23.57
N GLY A 262 -23.37 -3.67 22.38
CA GLY A 262 -22.76 -2.93 21.29
C GLY A 262 -21.46 -3.57 20.75
N PRO A 263 -20.78 -2.88 19.79
CA PRO A 263 -19.62 -3.44 19.07
C PRO A 263 -18.46 -3.83 20.00
N SER A 264 -18.05 -2.93 20.89
CA SER A 264 -16.90 -3.16 21.77
C SER A 264 -17.19 -4.16 22.91
N GLY A 265 -18.46 -4.35 23.25
CA GLY A 265 -18.87 -5.37 24.21
C GLY A 265 -18.85 -6.76 23.60
N CYS A 266 -19.40 -6.90 22.38
CA CYS A 266 -19.37 -8.16 21.65
C CYS A 266 -17.94 -8.62 21.35
N ALA A 267 -17.03 -7.71 20.98
CA ALA A 267 -15.62 -8.04 20.75
C ALA A 267 -14.96 -8.61 22.02
N ALA A 268 -15.26 -8.05 23.20
CA ALA A 268 -14.76 -8.58 24.47
C ALA A 268 -15.34 -9.97 24.78
N CYS A 269 -16.63 -10.21 24.51
CA CYS A 269 -17.22 -11.55 24.67
C CYS A 269 -16.55 -12.59 23.75
N ILE A 270 -16.17 -12.21 22.53
CA ILE A 270 -15.45 -13.12 21.62
C ILE A 270 -14.08 -13.48 22.17
N VAL A 271 -13.33 -12.51 22.72
CA VAL A 271 -12.05 -12.79 23.39
C VAL A 271 -12.24 -13.82 24.51
N GLU A 272 -13.27 -13.65 25.35
CA GLU A 272 -13.60 -14.59 26.42
C GLU A 272 -13.97 -15.98 25.89
N PHE A 273 -14.78 -16.06 24.83
CA PHE A 273 -15.12 -17.34 24.20
C PHE A 273 -13.89 -18.04 23.64
N ARG A 274 -12.97 -17.31 22.99
CA ARG A 274 -11.71 -17.86 22.47
C ARG A 274 -10.78 -18.33 23.59
N GLN A 275 -10.71 -17.62 24.71
CA GLN A 275 -9.87 -18.00 25.86
C GLN A 275 -10.37 -19.26 26.57
N ARG A 276 -11.64 -19.63 26.39
CA ARG A 276 -12.27 -20.80 26.99
C ARG A 276 -12.51 -21.93 25.98
N ASP A 277 -11.88 -21.85 24.81
CA ASP A 277 -12.02 -22.80 23.69
C ASP A 277 -13.45 -22.97 23.16
N GLU A 278 -14.34 -22.01 23.42
CA GLU A 278 -15.73 -21.99 22.97
C GLU A 278 -15.84 -21.41 21.55
N HIS A 279 -15.16 -22.06 20.60
CA HIS A 279 -14.97 -21.49 19.26
C HIS A 279 -16.27 -21.32 18.46
N THR A 280 -17.23 -22.22 18.67
CA THR A 280 -18.53 -22.23 17.98
C THR A 280 -19.40 -21.05 18.41
N LEU A 281 -19.40 -20.71 19.71
CA LEU A 281 -20.12 -19.55 20.23
C LEU A 281 -19.55 -18.23 19.69
N ALA A 282 -18.21 -18.14 19.64
CA ALA A 282 -17.55 -16.99 19.01
C ALA A 282 -17.96 -16.84 17.54
N GLU A 283 -18.00 -17.93 16.78
CA GLU A 283 -18.42 -17.90 15.38
C GLU A 283 -19.89 -17.53 15.21
N ALA A 284 -20.79 -18.05 16.05
CA ALA A 284 -22.20 -17.69 16.04
C ALA A 284 -22.42 -16.21 16.35
N LEU A 285 -21.67 -15.65 17.31
CA LEU A 285 -21.75 -14.23 17.64
C LEU A 285 -21.19 -13.35 16.50
N ILE A 286 -20.08 -13.75 15.87
CA ILE A 286 -19.52 -13.03 14.71
C ILE A 286 -20.52 -13.02 13.54
N GLN A 287 -21.16 -14.17 13.25
CA GLN A 287 -22.12 -14.28 12.16
C GLN A 287 -23.40 -13.49 12.44
N SER A 288 -23.95 -13.57 13.65
CA SER A 288 -25.15 -12.80 14.03
C SER A 288 -24.89 -11.31 13.99
N PHE A 289 -23.77 -10.84 14.55
CA PHE A 289 -23.40 -9.43 14.53
C PHE A 289 -23.19 -8.92 13.10
N GLY A 290 -22.46 -9.67 12.27
CA GLY A 290 -22.18 -9.28 10.89
C GLY A 290 -23.43 -9.18 10.00
N ARG A 291 -24.44 -10.03 10.24
CA ARG A 291 -25.68 -10.04 9.44
C ARG A 291 -26.73 -9.03 9.92
N ALA A 292 -26.87 -8.85 11.22
CA ALA A 292 -27.98 -8.09 11.81
C ALA A 292 -27.70 -6.58 11.97
N ARG A 293 -26.43 -6.16 11.93
CA ARG A 293 -26.03 -4.79 12.26
C ARG A 293 -25.72 -3.95 11.01
N PRO A 294 -25.93 -2.62 11.06
CA PRO A 294 -25.57 -1.74 9.95
C PRO A 294 -24.06 -1.76 9.70
N HIS A 295 -23.66 -1.46 8.46
CA HIS A 295 -22.27 -1.53 8.02
C HIS A 295 -21.30 -0.71 8.91
N SER A 296 -21.74 0.43 9.42
CA SER A 296 -20.95 1.27 10.35
C SER A 296 -20.63 0.57 11.67
N ASP A 297 -21.57 -0.21 12.21
CA ASP A 297 -21.38 -0.94 13.47
C ASP A 297 -20.49 -2.16 13.25
N VAL A 298 -20.64 -2.85 12.12
CA VAL A 298 -19.74 -3.95 11.73
C VAL A 298 -18.31 -3.46 11.61
N LEU A 299 -18.07 -2.28 11.02
CA LEU A 299 -16.72 -1.71 10.92
C LEU A 299 -16.13 -1.40 12.31
N ARG A 300 -16.92 -0.82 13.21
CA ARG A 300 -16.48 -0.56 14.60
C ARG A 300 -16.18 -1.85 15.35
N PHE A 301 -16.98 -2.89 15.13
CA PHE A 301 -16.78 -4.22 15.71
C PHE A 301 -15.51 -4.89 15.17
N ALA A 302 -15.28 -4.84 13.85
CA ALA A 302 -14.08 -5.36 13.20
C ALA A 302 -12.81 -4.64 13.70
N LEU A 303 -12.86 -3.32 13.86
CA LEU A 303 -11.76 -2.54 14.47
C LEU A 303 -11.51 -2.93 15.93
N ALA A 304 -12.57 -3.13 16.72
CA ALA A 304 -12.45 -3.59 18.11
C ALA A 304 -11.80 -4.99 18.19
N LEU A 305 -12.17 -5.93 17.32
CA LEU A 305 -11.54 -7.25 17.24
C LEU A 305 -10.05 -7.16 16.85
N ASN A 306 -9.72 -6.26 15.91
CA ASN A 306 -8.33 -6.02 15.51
C ASN A 306 -7.50 -5.44 16.67
N HIS A 307 -8.05 -4.49 17.44
CA HIS A 307 -7.40 -3.99 18.66
C HIS A 307 -7.16 -5.07 19.72
N CYS A 308 -7.99 -6.10 19.76
CA CYS A 308 -7.79 -7.28 20.61
C CYS A 308 -6.83 -8.33 20.01
N GLY A 309 -6.23 -8.07 18.85
CA GLY A 309 -5.33 -9.00 18.16
C GLY A 309 -6.04 -10.14 17.40
N LEU A 310 -7.38 -10.10 17.30
CA LEU A 310 -8.19 -11.11 16.62
C LEU A 310 -8.44 -10.75 15.15
N ILE A 311 -7.35 -10.60 14.37
CA ILE A 311 -7.40 -10.24 12.95
C ILE A 311 -8.23 -11.24 12.11
N PRO A 312 -8.13 -12.57 12.30
CA PRO A 312 -8.94 -13.53 11.54
C PRO A 312 -10.44 -13.36 11.78
N ASP A 313 -10.84 -13.12 13.02
CA ASP A 313 -12.25 -12.93 13.40
C ASP A 313 -12.79 -11.58 12.89
N SER A 314 -11.95 -10.54 12.86
CA SER A 314 -12.27 -9.24 12.24
C SER A 314 -12.59 -9.40 10.75
N ASN A 315 -11.78 -10.16 10.00
CA ASN A 315 -12.02 -10.46 8.60
C ASN A 315 -13.30 -11.28 8.41
N LYS A 316 -13.54 -12.29 9.25
CA LYS A 316 -14.79 -13.08 9.23
C LYS A 316 -16.03 -12.20 9.43
N ALA A 317 -15.99 -11.23 10.36
CA ALA A 317 -17.09 -10.30 10.60
C ALA A 317 -17.41 -9.44 9.38
N MET A 318 -16.39 -8.89 8.70
CA MET A 318 -16.57 -8.12 7.48
C MET A 318 -17.14 -8.96 6.34
N CYS A 319 -16.64 -10.19 6.16
CA CYS A 319 -17.16 -11.13 5.16
C CYS A 319 -18.63 -11.50 5.43
N ALA A 320 -19.01 -11.68 6.69
CA ALA A 320 -20.40 -11.97 7.07
C ALA A 320 -21.35 -10.82 6.69
N ALA A 321 -20.92 -9.57 6.86
CA ALA A 321 -21.71 -8.40 6.49
C ALA A 321 -21.87 -8.25 4.97
N LEU A 322 -20.80 -8.49 4.19
CA LEU A 322 -20.88 -8.47 2.73
C LEU A 322 -21.83 -9.53 2.16
N ARG A 323 -21.95 -10.68 2.83
CA ARG A 323 -22.91 -11.73 2.44
C ARG A 323 -24.35 -11.32 2.77
N GLY A 324 -24.59 -10.61 3.88
CA GLY A 324 -25.92 -10.20 4.30
C GLY A 324 -26.55 -9.10 3.43
N THR A 325 -25.75 -8.22 2.83
CA THR A 325 -26.27 -7.14 1.97
C THR A 325 -26.82 -7.63 0.63
N SER A 326 -26.43 -8.84 0.20
CA SER A 326 -26.84 -9.39 -1.09
C SER A 326 -28.31 -9.84 -1.13
N THR A 327 -28.91 -10.15 0.03
CA THR A 327 -30.28 -10.70 0.13
C THR A 327 -31.36 -9.63 0.25
N SER A 328 -31.01 -8.37 0.46
CA SER A 328 -31.99 -7.28 0.66
C SER A 328 -32.41 -6.57 -0.65
N ARG A 329 -31.89 -6.98 -1.81
CA ARG A 329 -32.04 -6.25 -3.09
C ARG A 329 -33.03 -6.88 -4.08
N THR A 330 -33.79 -7.89 -3.67
CA THR A 330 -34.57 -8.75 -4.57
C THR A 330 -36.08 -8.72 -4.34
N ILE A 331 -36.61 -7.76 -3.60
CA ILE A 331 -38.05 -7.60 -3.40
C ILE A 331 -38.37 -6.12 -3.54
N ASP A 332 -38.60 -5.68 -4.78
CA ASP A 332 -39.45 -4.55 -5.18
C ASP A 332 -39.78 -4.71 -6.68
#